data_AF-A0A401TZ46-F1
#
_entry.id   AF-A0A401TZ46-F1
#
_cell.length_a   1.000
_cell.length_b   1.000
_cell.length_c   1.000
_cell.angle_alpha   90.00
_cell.angle_beta   90.00
_cell.angle_gamma   90.00
#
_symmetry.space_group_name_H-M   'P 1'
#
loop_
_entity.id
_entity.type
_entity.pdbx_description
1 polymer ?
#
loop_
_entity_poly.entity_id
_entity_poly.type
_entity_poly.pdbx_seq_one_letter_code
_entity_poly.pdbx_strand_id
1 'polypeptide(L)'
;DVVTPDFGSEDAGALWHALRDVVLFWVEQGVKIFRVDNPHTKPLAFWEWLIREVQDRDADVLFLSEAFARPKLMKGLAKLGFSQSYTYFTWRTQRAELEQYLGELTSYPERDFFRPNFFANTPDILPFHLQSGESWMFKSRLALAATLSSSYGMYSGFELLEHAPVPGREEYLNSEKYEIKVRDWDKPGNIKLYIATLN
;
A
#
# COMPACT_ATOMS: atom_id res chain seq x y z
N ASP A 1 7.72 -1.89 20.80
CA ASP A 1 7.51 -3.36 20.74
C ASP A 1 8.30 -4.00 19.60
N VAL A 2 8.65 -3.26 18.54
CA VAL A 2 9.50 -3.73 17.44
C VAL A 2 10.94 -3.17 17.53
N VAL A 3 11.93 -3.98 17.15
CA VAL A 3 13.35 -3.59 17.01
C VAL A 3 13.76 -3.71 15.55
N THR A 4 14.46 -2.71 15.01
CA THR A 4 14.93 -2.70 13.63
C THR A 4 16.17 -3.59 13.46
N PRO A 5 16.20 -4.49 12.46
CA PRO A 5 17.41 -5.26 12.15
C PRO A 5 18.57 -4.35 11.75
N ASP A 6 19.79 -4.71 12.19
CA ASP A 6 21.00 -3.97 11.83
C ASP A 6 21.62 -4.49 10.53
N PHE A 7 21.35 -3.79 9.43
CA PHE A 7 21.90 -4.08 8.10
C PHE A 7 23.36 -3.64 7.91
N GLY A 8 23.96 -2.98 8.91
CA GLY A 8 25.37 -2.58 8.91
C GLY A 8 26.28 -3.45 9.78
N SER A 9 25.73 -4.49 10.42
CA SER A 9 26.48 -5.43 11.26
C SER A 9 27.49 -6.26 10.48
N GLU A 10 28.47 -6.84 11.17
CA GLU A 10 29.47 -7.73 10.56
C GLU A 10 28.83 -8.94 9.85
N ASP A 11 27.68 -9.40 10.36
CA ASP A 11 26.92 -10.53 9.82
C ASP A 11 25.78 -10.10 8.86
N ALA A 12 25.83 -8.88 8.30
CA ALA A 12 24.78 -8.38 7.40
C ALA A 12 24.49 -9.33 6.22
N GLY A 13 25.50 -10.02 5.69
CA GLY A 13 25.31 -11.02 4.63
C GLY A 13 24.42 -12.19 5.06
N ALA A 14 24.61 -12.70 6.28
CA ALA A 14 23.77 -13.76 6.83
C ALA A 14 22.33 -13.27 7.04
N LEU A 15 22.15 -12.03 7.51
CA LEU A 15 20.83 -11.40 7.62
C LEU A 15 20.12 -11.32 6.27
N TRP A 16 20.81 -10.89 5.20
CA TRP A 16 20.22 -10.77 3.87
C TRP A 16 19.74 -12.12 3.34
N HIS A 17 20.58 -13.16 3.47
CA HIS A 17 20.22 -14.52 3.08
C HIS A 17 19.06 -15.07 3.90
N ALA A 18 19.05 -14.86 5.22
CA ALA A 18 17.95 -15.29 6.07
C ALA A 18 16.61 -14.64 5.67
N LEU A 19 16.60 -13.34 5.38
CA LEU A 19 15.40 -12.64 4.92
C LEU A 19 14.93 -13.13 3.54
N ARG A 20 15.87 -13.39 2.62
CA ARG A 20 15.56 -14.00 1.31
C ARG A 20 14.93 -15.38 1.47
N ASP A 21 15.50 -16.22 2.32
CA ASP A 21 15.05 -17.60 2.49
C ASP A 21 13.65 -17.65 3.14
N VAL A 22 13.30 -16.68 3.99
CA VAL A 22 11.91 -16.50 4.48
C VAL A 22 10.95 -16.16 3.34
N VAL A 23 11.32 -15.26 2.42
CA VAL A 23 10.48 -14.92 1.27
C VAL A 23 10.28 -16.16 0.39
N LEU A 24 11.38 -16.87 0.08
CA LEU A 24 11.35 -18.05 -0.78
C LEU A 24 10.57 -19.21 -0.18
N PHE A 25 10.64 -19.39 1.15
CA PHE A 25 9.79 -20.35 1.84
C PHE A 25 8.31 -20.11 1.52
N TRP A 26 7.84 -18.85 1.58
CA TRP A 26 6.45 -18.52 1.23
C TRP A 26 6.14 -18.66 -0.26
N VAL A 27 7.13 -18.40 -1.13
CA VAL A 27 6.99 -18.66 -2.58
C VAL A 27 6.78 -20.16 -2.84
N GLU A 28 7.50 -21.04 -2.14
CA GLU A 28 7.30 -22.49 -2.20
C GLU A 28 5.91 -22.93 -1.69
N GLN A 29 5.31 -22.16 -0.78
CA GLN A 29 3.91 -22.36 -0.35
C GLN A 29 2.88 -21.74 -1.31
N GLY A 30 3.31 -21.17 -2.44
CA GLY A 30 2.43 -20.59 -3.46
C GLY A 30 2.12 -19.10 -3.29
N VAL A 31 2.72 -18.40 -2.33
CA VAL A 31 2.57 -16.95 -2.18
C VAL A 31 3.34 -16.23 -3.28
N LYS A 32 2.65 -15.45 -4.11
CA LYS A 32 3.27 -14.72 -5.24
C LYS A 32 3.35 -13.21 -5.05
N ILE A 33 2.70 -12.64 -4.04
CA ILE A 33 2.63 -11.18 -3.87
C ILE A 33 3.02 -10.82 -2.44
N PHE A 34 4.02 -9.96 -2.30
CA PHE A 34 4.51 -9.47 -1.01
C PHE A 34 4.29 -7.96 -0.89
N ARG A 35 3.42 -7.55 0.05
CA ARG A 35 3.34 -6.15 0.51
C ARG A 35 4.44 -5.92 1.52
N VAL A 36 5.44 -5.13 1.14
CA VAL A 36 6.62 -4.86 1.95
C VAL A 36 6.40 -3.60 2.78
N ASP A 37 6.53 -3.75 4.11
CA ASP A 37 6.35 -2.67 5.07
C ASP A 37 7.54 -1.71 5.12
N ASN A 38 7.25 -0.42 4.95
CA ASN A 38 8.23 0.67 5.08
C ASN A 38 9.62 0.38 4.45
N PRO A 39 9.72 -0.05 3.17
CA PRO A 39 10.99 -0.47 2.57
C PRO A 39 12.02 0.66 2.53
N HIS A 40 11.56 1.91 2.53
CA HIS A 40 12.38 3.12 2.58
C HIS A 40 13.24 3.27 3.85
N THR A 41 13.01 2.46 4.88
CA THR A 41 13.79 2.42 6.13
C THR A 41 14.93 1.41 6.10
N LYS A 42 15.03 0.59 5.04
CA LYS A 42 16.06 -0.44 4.85
C LYS A 42 16.98 -0.04 3.68
N PRO A 43 18.20 -0.59 3.58
CA PRO A 43 19.12 -0.24 2.50
C PRO A 43 18.52 -0.53 1.11
N LEU A 44 18.71 0.39 0.17
CA LEU A 44 18.23 0.23 -1.20
C LEU A 44 18.87 -0.96 -1.92
N ALA A 45 20.17 -1.17 -1.70
CA ALA A 45 20.92 -2.28 -2.27
C ALA A 45 20.39 -3.65 -1.81
N PHE A 46 19.85 -3.73 -0.58
CA PHE A 46 19.22 -4.96 -0.09
C PHE A 46 17.99 -5.31 -0.91
N TRP A 47 17.12 -4.33 -1.20
CA TRP A 47 15.92 -4.58 -1.98
C TRP A 47 16.22 -4.96 -3.43
N GLU A 48 17.16 -4.27 -4.07
CA GLU A 48 17.59 -4.61 -5.44
C GLU A 48 18.09 -6.05 -5.52
N TRP A 49 18.94 -6.46 -4.57
CA TRP A 49 19.45 -7.82 -4.48
C TRP A 49 18.35 -8.85 -4.18
N LEU A 50 17.52 -8.60 -3.16
CA LEU A 50 16.47 -9.52 -2.73
C LEU A 50 15.44 -9.78 -3.83
N ILE A 51 14.96 -8.72 -4.48
CA ILE A 51 13.94 -8.83 -5.53
C ILE A 51 14.49 -9.64 -6.71
N ARG A 52 15.72 -9.36 -7.14
CA ARG A 52 16.37 -10.14 -8.20
C ARG A 52 16.54 -11.61 -7.80
N GLU A 53 17.07 -11.90 -6.61
CA GLU A 53 17.27 -13.28 -6.15
C GLU A 53 15.97 -14.11 -6.12
N VAL A 54 14.85 -13.47 -5.78
CA VAL A 54 13.54 -14.12 -5.76
C VAL A 54 13.01 -14.28 -7.18
N GLN A 55 13.08 -13.24 -8.01
CA GLN A 55 12.55 -13.27 -9.38
C GLN A 55 13.38 -14.11 -10.36
N ASP A 56 14.67 -14.30 -10.10
CA ASP A 56 15.52 -15.24 -10.85
C ASP A 56 15.06 -16.69 -10.64
N ARG A 57 14.42 -17.00 -9.51
CA ARG A 57 13.81 -18.31 -9.23
C ARG A 57 12.36 -18.37 -9.71
N ASP A 58 11.64 -17.26 -9.61
CA ASP A 58 10.24 -17.16 -9.99
C ASP A 58 9.85 -15.74 -10.42
N ALA A 59 9.82 -15.52 -11.74
CA ALA A 59 9.56 -14.23 -12.34
C ALA A 59 8.13 -13.70 -12.11
N ASP A 60 7.19 -14.54 -11.66
CA ASP A 60 5.81 -14.15 -11.40
C ASP A 60 5.63 -13.52 -10.01
N VAL A 61 6.67 -13.53 -9.16
CA VAL A 61 6.61 -12.93 -7.82
C VAL A 61 6.63 -11.40 -7.90
N LEU A 62 5.65 -10.76 -7.26
CA LEU A 62 5.45 -9.32 -7.24
C LEU A 62 5.71 -8.72 -5.85
N PHE A 63 6.32 -7.54 -5.83
CA PHE A 63 6.58 -6.77 -4.62
C PHE A 63 5.84 -5.42 -4.65
N LEU A 64 5.04 -5.15 -3.62
CA LEU A 64 4.37 -3.87 -3.40
C LEU A 64 5.12 -3.07 -2.33
N SER A 65 5.64 -1.90 -2.70
CA SER A 65 6.35 -0.99 -1.81
C SER A 65 5.37 -0.11 -1.03
N GLU A 66 5.24 -0.31 0.27
CA GLU A 66 4.55 0.62 1.16
C GLU A 66 5.49 1.72 1.67
N ALA A 67 5.84 2.65 0.79
CA ALA A 67 6.72 3.77 1.13
C ALA A 67 5.98 5.11 1.05
N PHE A 68 5.62 5.67 2.20
CA PHE A 68 5.17 7.06 2.31
C PHE A 68 6.34 8.01 2.61
N ALA A 69 7.34 7.98 1.72
CA ALA A 69 8.58 8.75 1.86
C ALA A 69 8.62 9.96 0.91
N ARG A 70 9.78 10.63 0.80
CA ARG A 70 9.98 11.69 -0.21
C ARG A 70 9.96 11.11 -1.64
N PRO A 71 9.52 11.85 -2.66
CA PRO A 71 9.31 11.33 -4.02
C PRO A 71 10.55 10.63 -4.61
N LYS A 72 11.75 11.18 -4.38
CA LYS A 72 13.01 10.61 -4.89
C LYS A 72 13.24 9.17 -4.39
N LEU A 73 12.89 8.89 -3.14
CA LEU A 73 13.11 7.58 -2.53
C LEU A 73 12.07 6.56 -3.02
N MET A 74 10.80 6.97 -3.11
CA MET A 74 9.73 6.13 -3.67
C MET A 74 10.02 5.74 -5.12
N LYS A 75 10.41 6.72 -5.96
CA LYS A 75 10.79 6.46 -7.36
C LYS A 75 12.03 5.58 -7.47
N GLY A 76 12.99 5.75 -6.55
CA GLY A 76 14.18 4.90 -6.46
C GLY A 76 13.82 3.43 -6.21
N LEU A 77 12.95 3.15 -5.23
CA LEU A 77 12.48 1.79 -4.94
C LEU A 77 11.79 1.14 -6.15
N ALA A 78 10.92 1.86 -6.83
CA ALA A 78 10.27 1.34 -8.04
C ALA A 78 11.29 1.01 -9.15
N LYS A 79 12.30 1.85 -9.36
CA LYS A 79 13.38 1.59 -10.33
C LYS A 79 14.25 0.38 -9.97
N LEU A 80 14.39 0.07 -8.68
CA LEU A 80 15.20 -1.05 -8.19
C LEU A 80 14.47 -2.40 -8.24
N GLY A 81 13.22 -2.44 -8.72
CA GLY A 81 12.51 -3.69 -9.02
C GLY A 81 11.17 -3.87 -8.32
N PHE A 82 10.76 -2.95 -7.43
CA PHE A 82 9.42 -3.04 -6.84
C PHE A 82 8.34 -2.97 -7.93
N SER A 83 7.51 -4.01 -8.00
CA SER A 83 6.50 -4.19 -9.04
C SER A 83 5.39 -3.14 -8.97
N GLN A 84 5.00 -2.78 -7.74
CA GLN A 84 3.98 -1.77 -7.44
C GLN A 84 4.44 -0.85 -6.31
N SER A 85 3.84 0.33 -6.21
CA SER A 85 4.12 1.31 -5.17
C SER A 85 2.85 1.95 -4.61
N TYR A 86 2.79 2.08 -3.29
CA TYR A 86 1.85 3.01 -2.65
C TYR A 86 2.11 4.45 -3.12
N THR A 87 1.11 5.30 -2.97
CA THR A 87 1.09 6.63 -3.57
C THR A 87 0.55 7.68 -2.60
N TYR A 88 0.61 8.96 -2.98
CA TYR A 88 0.01 10.03 -2.21
C TYR A 88 -1.50 10.19 -2.42
N PHE A 89 -2.17 9.20 -3.01
CA PHE A 89 -3.57 9.28 -3.43
C PHE A 89 -4.50 9.77 -2.31
N THR A 90 -4.34 9.27 -1.09
CA THR A 90 -5.15 9.65 0.09
C THR A 90 -5.08 11.15 0.41
N TRP A 91 -3.96 11.81 0.13
CA TRP A 91 -3.73 13.24 0.37
C TRP A 91 -3.86 14.09 -0.90
N ARG A 92 -4.46 13.55 -1.98
CA ARG A 92 -4.86 14.32 -3.17
C ARG A 92 -6.37 14.32 -3.21
N THR A 93 -6.97 15.43 -2.78
CA THR A 93 -8.43 15.52 -2.58
C THR A 93 -9.07 16.52 -3.52
N GLN A 94 -8.39 17.63 -3.83
CA GLN A 94 -8.88 18.62 -4.76
C GLN A 94 -8.66 18.18 -6.21
N ARG A 95 -9.51 18.67 -7.11
CA ARG A 95 -9.40 18.39 -8.55
C ARG A 95 -8.00 18.67 -9.10
N ALA A 96 -7.46 19.86 -8.83
CA ALA A 96 -6.15 20.27 -9.33
C ALA A 96 -5.01 19.38 -8.80
N GLU A 97 -5.11 18.93 -7.54
CA GLU A 97 -4.14 18.02 -6.93
C GLU A 97 -4.14 16.65 -7.61
N LEU A 98 -5.33 16.11 -7.92
CA LEU A 98 -5.49 14.85 -8.62
C LEU A 98 -5.00 14.94 -10.07
N GLU A 99 -5.38 16.00 -10.79
CA GLU A 99 -4.92 16.25 -12.17
C GLU A 99 -3.40 16.38 -12.22
N GLN A 100 -2.81 17.15 -11.31
CA GLN A 100 -1.35 17.28 -11.22
C GLN A 100 -0.68 15.95 -10.92
N TYR A 101 -1.18 15.19 -9.93
CA TYR A 101 -0.53 13.96 -9.50
C TYR A 101 -0.66 12.83 -10.53
N LEU A 102 -1.81 12.70 -11.19
CA LEU A 102 -1.95 11.80 -12.33
C LEU A 102 -1.11 12.24 -13.52
N GLY A 103 -1.02 13.54 -13.76
CA GLY A 103 -0.12 14.09 -14.77
C GLY A 103 1.32 13.64 -14.54
N GLU A 104 1.79 13.64 -13.30
CA GLU A 104 3.09 13.07 -12.92
C GLU A 104 3.15 11.56 -13.17
N LEU A 105 2.23 10.77 -12.59
CA LEU A 105 2.27 9.31 -12.64
C LEU A 105 2.13 8.71 -14.05
N THR A 106 1.39 9.38 -14.94
CA THR A 106 1.12 8.90 -16.31
C THR A 106 2.09 9.47 -17.35
N SER A 107 2.93 10.42 -16.96
CA SER A 107 3.96 11.01 -17.83
C SER A 107 5.27 10.24 -17.76
N TYR A 108 6.14 10.54 -18.72
CA TYR A 108 7.53 10.08 -18.67
C TYR A 108 8.31 10.93 -17.65
N PRO A 109 9.21 10.34 -16.85
CA PRO A 109 9.62 8.93 -16.85
C PRO A 109 8.78 7.97 -15.99
N GLU A 110 7.90 8.47 -15.12
CA GLU A 110 7.22 7.68 -14.10
C GLU A 110 6.41 6.51 -14.67
N ARG A 111 5.71 6.70 -15.79
CA ARG A 111 4.89 5.64 -16.41
C ARG A 111 5.67 4.37 -16.75
N ASP A 112 6.99 4.48 -16.98
CA ASP A 112 7.83 3.38 -17.46
C ASP A 112 8.24 2.43 -16.34
N PHE A 113 8.22 2.89 -15.08
CA PHE A 113 8.74 2.12 -13.95
C PHE A 113 7.86 2.15 -12.70
N PHE A 114 7.02 3.17 -12.52
CA PHE A 114 6.24 3.38 -11.32
C PHE A 114 4.79 2.93 -11.53
N ARG A 115 4.42 1.75 -11.01
CA ARG A 115 3.04 1.25 -11.08
C ARG A 115 2.30 1.59 -9.78
N PRO A 116 1.36 2.56 -9.80
CA PRO A 116 0.65 2.97 -8.59
C PRO A 116 -0.32 1.88 -8.11
N ASN A 117 -0.40 1.71 -6.79
CA ASN A 117 -1.49 0.99 -6.13
C ASN A 117 -2.28 1.99 -5.27
N PHE A 118 -3.50 2.33 -5.69
CA PHE A 118 -4.33 3.34 -5.04
C PHE A 118 -5.19 2.71 -3.93
N PHE A 119 -4.63 2.61 -2.73
CA PHE A 119 -5.44 2.31 -1.55
C PHE A 119 -6.26 3.54 -1.13
N ALA A 120 -7.58 3.37 -1.01
CA ALA A 120 -8.48 4.43 -0.53
C ALA A 120 -8.33 4.71 0.97
N ASN A 121 -8.00 3.66 1.74
CA ASN A 121 -7.66 3.69 3.15
C ASN A 121 -6.66 2.56 3.47
N THR A 122 -5.98 2.65 4.61
CA THR A 122 -5.14 1.56 5.16
C THR A 122 -5.44 1.44 6.66
N PRO A 123 -4.96 0.39 7.36
CA PRO A 123 -5.10 0.31 8.83
C PRO A 123 -4.51 1.50 9.59
N ASP A 124 -3.54 2.20 8.98
CA ASP A 124 -2.83 3.34 9.54
C ASP A 124 -3.38 4.69 9.05
N ILE A 125 -4.15 4.69 7.95
CA ILE A 125 -4.61 5.90 7.26
C ILE A 125 -6.13 5.84 7.07
N LEU A 126 -6.83 6.61 7.90
CA LEU A 126 -8.19 7.11 7.76
C LEU A 126 -8.12 8.59 7.34
N PRO A 127 -8.11 8.89 6.02
CA PRO A 127 -8.02 10.25 5.51
C PRO A 127 -9.10 11.16 6.08
N PHE A 128 -8.75 12.42 6.38
CA PHE A 128 -9.70 13.38 6.98
C PHE A 128 -11.02 13.53 6.24
N HIS A 129 -11.01 13.45 4.90
CA HIS A 129 -12.23 13.58 4.11
C HIS A 129 -13.21 12.42 4.33
N LEU A 130 -12.74 11.23 4.72
CA LEU A 130 -13.61 10.07 5.04
C LEU A 130 -14.18 10.12 6.47
N GLN A 131 -13.62 10.96 7.35
CA GLN A 131 -14.01 11.03 8.76
C GLN A 131 -15.42 11.62 8.98
N SER A 132 -16.02 12.24 7.94
CA SER A 132 -17.42 12.68 7.99
C SER A 132 -18.42 11.52 8.04
N GLY A 133 -18.01 10.31 7.61
CA GLY A 133 -18.89 9.15 7.51
C GLY A 133 -19.89 9.22 6.36
N GLU A 134 -19.81 10.23 5.50
CA GLU A 134 -20.75 10.39 4.39
C GLU A 134 -20.50 9.36 3.28
N SER A 135 -21.51 8.55 2.99
CA SER A 135 -21.42 7.46 1.99
C SER A 135 -20.91 7.92 0.62
N TRP A 136 -21.31 9.12 0.18
CA TRP A 136 -20.89 9.64 -1.12
C TRP A 136 -19.37 9.88 -1.20
N MET A 137 -18.72 10.21 -0.08
CA MET A 137 -17.28 10.41 -0.04
C MET A 137 -16.54 9.08 -0.18
N PHE A 138 -16.96 8.04 0.53
CA PHE A 138 -16.40 6.69 0.37
C PHE A 138 -16.55 6.19 -1.08
N LYS A 139 -17.75 6.36 -1.65
CA LYS A 139 -18.03 5.97 -3.02
C LYS A 139 -17.17 6.75 -4.02
N SER A 140 -17.07 8.07 -3.88
CA SER A 140 -16.31 8.91 -4.80
C SER A 140 -14.82 8.58 -4.76
N ARG A 141 -14.24 8.39 -3.57
CA ARG A 141 -12.82 8.02 -3.40
C ARG A 141 -12.52 6.65 -3.97
N LEU A 142 -13.43 5.69 -3.80
CA LEU A 142 -13.25 4.37 -4.36
C LEU A 142 -13.34 4.38 -5.89
N ALA A 143 -14.32 5.09 -6.47
CA ALA A 143 -14.42 5.25 -7.92
C ALA A 143 -13.18 5.91 -8.50
N LEU A 144 -12.67 6.96 -7.86
CA LEU A 144 -11.41 7.59 -8.26
C LEU A 144 -10.24 6.59 -8.19
N ALA A 145 -10.12 5.81 -7.11
CA ALA A 145 -9.07 4.80 -7.00
C ALA A 145 -9.14 3.75 -8.12
N ALA A 146 -10.34 3.21 -8.36
CA ALA A 146 -10.60 2.13 -9.31
C ALA A 146 -10.49 2.57 -10.78
N THR A 147 -10.79 3.85 -11.09
CA THR A 147 -10.81 4.33 -12.49
C THR A 147 -9.55 5.10 -12.89
N LEU A 148 -8.75 5.57 -11.94
CA LEU A 148 -7.53 6.35 -12.21
C LEU A 148 -6.24 5.52 -12.12
N SER A 149 -6.30 4.30 -11.58
CA SER A 149 -5.18 3.37 -11.48
C SER A 149 -5.59 1.98 -11.94
N SER A 150 -4.68 1.25 -12.56
CA SER A 150 -4.88 -0.16 -12.92
C SER A 150 -4.81 -1.12 -11.72
N SER A 151 -4.36 -0.62 -10.56
CA SER A 151 -4.34 -1.34 -9.29
C SER A 151 -4.83 -0.43 -8.17
N TYR A 152 -5.79 -0.92 -7.39
CA TYR A 152 -6.38 -0.18 -6.27
C TYR A 152 -6.68 -1.14 -5.12
N GLY A 153 -6.92 -0.57 -3.93
CA GLY A 153 -7.21 -1.36 -2.74
C GLY A 153 -8.10 -0.62 -1.74
N MET A 154 -8.66 -1.39 -0.83
CA MET A 154 -9.35 -0.89 0.35
C MET A 154 -9.06 -1.82 1.52
N TYR A 155 -9.07 -1.26 2.72
CA TYR A 155 -8.94 -2.00 3.96
C TYR A 155 -10.31 -2.28 4.57
N SER A 156 -10.51 -3.51 5.05
CA SER A 156 -11.79 -4.03 5.55
C SER A 156 -12.42 -3.12 6.60
N GLY A 157 -13.71 -2.83 6.43
CA GLY A 157 -14.44 -1.82 7.19
C GLY A 157 -14.74 -0.57 6.35
N PHE A 158 -14.01 -0.35 5.25
CA PHE A 158 -14.31 0.70 4.28
C PHE A 158 -15.72 0.55 3.70
N GLU A 159 -16.11 -0.68 3.36
CA GLU A 159 -17.42 -1.03 2.82
C GLU A 159 -18.57 -0.78 3.81
N LEU A 160 -18.24 -0.69 5.11
CA LEU A 160 -19.18 -0.40 6.20
C LEU A 160 -19.16 1.08 6.62
N LEU A 161 -18.40 1.91 5.90
CA LEU A 161 -18.22 3.33 6.19
C LEU A 161 -17.64 3.56 7.59
N GLU A 162 -16.70 2.73 8.03
CA GLU A 162 -15.96 2.98 9.28
C GLU A 162 -15.16 4.29 9.16
N HIS A 163 -15.51 5.27 9.99
CA HIS A 163 -15.01 6.65 9.86
C HIS A 163 -14.63 7.30 11.19
N ALA A 164 -14.72 6.58 12.30
CA ALA A 164 -14.42 7.15 13.63
C ALA A 164 -12.89 7.29 13.79
N PRO A 165 -12.34 8.51 13.90
CA PRO A 165 -10.91 8.71 14.06
C PRO A 165 -10.53 8.84 15.54
N VAL A 166 -9.25 8.61 15.84
CA VAL A 166 -8.64 9.26 17.01
C VAL A 166 -8.68 10.78 16.76
N PRO A 167 -9.23 11.60 17.68
CA PRO A 167 -9.44 13.03 17.43
C PRO A 167 -8.19 13.75 16.92
N GLY A 168 -8.32 14.43 15.77
CA GLY A 168 -7.24 15.20 15.14
C GLY A 168 -6.17 14.35 14.43
N ARG A 169 -6.40 13.04 14.25
CA ARG A 169 -5.46 12.13 13.59
C ARG A 169 -6.11 11.40 12.41
N GLU A 170 -5.28 10.80 11.57
CA GLU A 170 -5.70 9.88 10.52
C GLU A 170 -5.70 8.42 11.01
N GLU A 171 -5.65 8.17 12.33
CA GLU A 171 -5.74 6.82 12.89
C GLU A 171 -7.20 6.46 13.21
N TYR A 172 -7.61 5.21 12.97
CA TYR A 172 -8.92 4.72 13.39
C TYR A 172 -9.03 4.66 14.91
N LEU A 173 -10.16 5.11 15.45
CA LEU A 173 -10.52 4.86 16.85
C LEU A 173 -10.71 3.35 17.05
N ASN A 174 -10.17 2.84 18.15
CA ASN A 174 -10.18 1.40 18.48
C ASN A 174 -9.65 0.57 17.30
N SER A 175 -8.41 0.83 16.88
CA SER A 175 -7.83 0.22 15.66
C SER A 175 -7.73 -1.30 15.78
N GLU A 176 -8.10 -2.02 14.72
CA GLU A 176 -7.97 -3.49 14.63
C GLU A 176 -6.51 -3.97 14.76
N LYS A 177 -5.53 -3.06 14.62
CA LYS A 177 -4.13 -3.34 14.94
C LYS A 177 -3.91 -3.78 16.39
N TYR A 178 -4.81 -3.39 17.30
CA TYR A 178 -4.67 -3.61 18.74
C TYR A 178 -5.86 -4.35 19.37
N GLU A 179 -6.92 -4.60 18.60
CA GLU A 179 -8.12 -5.33 19.07
C GLU A 179 -8.76 -6.16 17.95
N ILE A 180 -9.50 -7.20 18.33
CA ILE A 180 -10.27 -7.99 17.38
C ILE A 180 -11.53 -7.20 17.00
N LYS A 181 -11.72 -6.94 15.70
CA LYS A 181 -12.95 -6.34 15.19
C LYS A 181 -13.87 -7.36 14.54
N VAL A 182 -14.99 -7.63 15.20
CA VAL A 182 -16.11 -8.39 14.62
C VAL A 182 -17.06 -7.41 13.92
N ARG A 183 -17.35 -7.66 12.65
CA ARG A 183 -18.15 -6.78 11.80
C ARG A 183 -19.43 -7.47 11.33
N ASP A 184 -20.54 -6.75 11.34
CA ASP A 184 -21.74 -7.14 10.62
C ASP A 184 -21.62 -6.66 9.17
N TRP A 185 -21.28 -7.59 8.27
CA TRP A 185 -21.05 -7.28 6.86
C TRP A 185 -22.32 -6.89 6.11
N ASP A 186 -23.50 -7.22 6.63
CA ASP A 186 -24.80 -6.92 6.02
C ASP A 186 -25.50 -5.73 6.66
N LYS A 187 -24.79 -5.01 7.54
CA LYS A 187 -25.28 -3.77 8.18
C LYS A 187 -25.90 -2.84 7.12
N PRO A 188 -27.12 -2.33 7.35
CA PRO A 188 -27.76 -1.38 6.44
C PRO A 188 -26.88 -0.17 6.16
N GLY A 189 -26.82 0.26 4.89
CA GLY A 189 -25.99 1.38 4.45
C GLY A 189 -24.58 1.00 3.99
N ASN A 190 -24.20 -0.28 4.04
CA ASN A 190 -22.97 -0.75 3.42
C ASN A 190 -22.94 -0.49 1.92
N ILE A 191 -21.75 -0.42 1.35
CA ILE A 191 -21.52 -0.11 -0.07
C ILE A 191 -20.97 -1.30 -0.87
N LYS A 192 -21.14 -2.54 -0.38
CA LYS A 192 -20.61 -3.76 -1.02
C LYS A 192 -21.07 -3.92 -2.47
N LEU A 193 -22.36 -3.68 -2.74
CA LEU A 193 -22.89 -3.74 -4.11
C LEU A 193 -22.26 -2.70 -5.03
N TYR A 194 -21.98 -1.50 -4.51
CA TYR A 194 -21.29 -0.46 -5.28
C TYR A 194 -19.85 -0.85 -5.62
N ILE A 195 -19.13 -1.41 -4.65
CA ILE A 195 -17.79 -1.98 -4.84
C ILE A 195 -17.81 -3.08 -5.89
N ALA A 196 -18.77 -4.01 -5.81
CA ALA A 196 -18.90 -5.12 -6.74
C ALA A 196 -19.16 -4.64 -8.18
N THR A 197 -19.93 -3.58 -8.38
CA THR A 197 -20.19 -3.01 -9.72
C THR A 197 -18.98 -2.28 -10.32
N LEU A 198 -18.06 -1.78 -9.49
CA LEU A 198 -16.83 -1.13 -9.97
C LEU A 198 -15.78 -2.13 -10.48
N ASN A 199 -15.83 -3.38 -10.01
CA ASN A 199 -14.92 -4.46 -10.39
C ASN A 199 -15.44 -5.25 -11.59
#